data_AF-A0A8J4WLE2-F1
#
_entry.id   AF-A0A8J4WLE2-F1
#
_cell.length_a   1.000
_cell.length_b   1.000
_cell.length_c   1.000
_cell.angle_alpha   90.00
_cell.angle_beta   90.00
_cell.angle_gamma   90.00
#
_symmetry.space_group_name_H-M   'P 1'
#
loop_
_entity.id
_entity.type
_entity.pdbx_description
1 polymer ?
#
loop_
_entity_poly.entity_id
_entity_poly.type
_entity_poly.pdbx_seq_one_letter_code
_entity_poly.pdbx_strand_id
1 'polypeptide(L)' 'MLSSRPWLIVANKMDLPNANENLETLRERFPKTSIVPISAANGEGIDTLKEALAERMMGDKAVSSPIKGGQAPNL' A
#
# COMPACT_ATOMS: atom_id res chain seq x y z
N MET A 1 -20.01 -10.00 -14.19
CA MET A 1 -20.31 -8.82 -13.35
C MET A 1 -18.95 -8.28 -12.88
N LEU A 2 -18.41 -7.26 -13.57
CA LEU A 2 -17.01 -6.80 -13.42
C LEU A 2 -16.84 -5.72 -12.32
N SER A 3 -17.93 -5.35 -11.65
CA SER A 3 -18.08 -4.05 -10.99
C SER A 3 -17.57 -3.96 -9.54
N SER A 4 -17.05 -5.05 -8.96
CA SER A 4 -16.62 -5.06 -7.55
C SER A 4 -15.16 -5.49 -7.39
N ARG A 5 -14.25 -4.90 -8.17
CA ARG A 5 -12.82 -5.14 -7.95
C ARG A 5 -12.38 -4.50 -6.63
N PRO A 6 -11.70 -5.24 -5.75
CA PRO A 6 -11.16 -4.66 -4.52
C PRO A 6 -10.12 -3.58 -4.88
N TRP A 7 -10.20 -2.44 -4.20
CA TRP A 7 -9.37 -1.27 -4.47
C TRP A 7 -8.93 -0.62 -3.16
N LEU A 8 -7.69 -0.15 -3.14
CA LEU A 8 -6.99 0.39 -1.97
C LEU A 8 -6.45 1.78 -2.32
N ILE A 9 -6.47 2.69 -1.35
CA ILE A 9 -5.82 4.00 -1.51
C ILE A 9 -4.41 3.89 -0.92
N VAL A 10 -3.42 4.28 -1.71
CA VAL A 10 -2.02 4.30 -1.28
C VAL A 10 -1.58 5.75 -1.15
N ALA A 11 -1.40 6.22 0.10
CA ALA A 11 -0.92 7.56 0.39
C ALA A 11 0.61 7.56 0.32
N ASN A 12 1.14 7.80 -0.89
CA ASN A 12 2.58 7.87 -1.13
C ASN A 12 3.17 9.23 -0.71
N LYS A 13 4.47 9.26 -0.40
CA LYS A 13 5.27 10.43 0.04
C LYS A 13 5.07 10.83 1.50
N MET A 14 5.09 9.86 2.41
CA MET A 14 5.09 10.12 3.86
C MET A 14 6.32 10.86 4.39
N ASP A 15 7.37 11.01 3.59
CA ASP A 15 8.59 11.76 3.94
C ASP A 15 8.38 13.28 4.03
N LEU A 16 7.29 13.81 3.43
CA LEU A 16 7.02 15.24 3.45
C LEU A 16 6.50 15.70 4.81
N PRO A 17 6.88 16.90 5.29
CA PRO A 17 6.47 17.41 6.60
C PRO A 17 4.94 17.54 6.75
N ASN A 18 4.22 17.78 5.66
CA ASN A 18 2.74 17.88 5.63
C ASN A 18 2.04 16.53 5.36
N ALA A 19 2.75 15.41 5.38
CA ALA A 19 2.17 14.11 5.03
C ALA A 19 1.13 13.65 6.06
N ASN A 20 1.35 13.91 7.36
CA ASN A 20 0.41 13.53 8.41
C ASN A 20 -0.93 14.26 8.30
N GLU A 21 -0.93 15.57 8.06
CA GLU A 21 -2.16 16.35 7.87
C GLU A 21 -2.96 15.88 6.64
N ASN A 22 -2.24 15.59 5.54
CA ASN A 22 -2.86 15.06 4.33
C ASN A 22 -3.42 13.64 4.56
N LEU A 23 -2.72 12.81 5.35
CA LEU A 23 -3.19 11.47 5.72
C LEU A 23 -4.49 11.57 6.52
N GLU A 24 -4.56 12.43 7.52
CA GLU A 24 -5.77 12.66 8.31
C GLU A 24 -6.93 13.13 7.42
N THR A 25 -6.68 14.12 6.57
CA THR A 25 -7.68 14.61 5.59
C THR A 25 -8.19 13.48 4.68
N LEU A 26 -7.28 12.60 4.21
CA LEU A 26 -7.61 11.44 3.40
C LEU A 26 -8.47 10.42 4.17
N ARG A 27 -8.15 10.16 5.44
CA ARG A 27 -8.90 9.25 6.32
C ARG A 27 -10.29 9.80 6.63
N GLU A 28 -10.42 11.10 6.87
CA GLU A 28 -11.71 11.76 7.09
C GLU A 28 -12.59 11.74 5.84
N ARG A 29 -11.99 11.92 4.65
CA ARG A 29 -12.72 11.94 3.38
C ARG A 29 -13.10 10.55 2.88
N PHE A 30 -12.32 9.52 3.23
CA PHE A 30 -12.54 8.13 2.81
C PHE A 30 -12.54 7.15 3.99
N PRO A 31 -13.48 7.28 4.96
CA PRO A 31 -13.48 6.47 6.18
C PRO A 31 -13.79 4.98 5.94
N LYS A 32 -14.42 4.66 4.80
CA LYS A 32 -14.78 3.29 4.42
C LYS A 32 -13.74 2.61 3.54
N THR A 33 -12.67 3.32 3.17
CA THR A 33 -11.65 2.80 2.27
C THR A 33 -10.35 2.61 3.05
N SER A 34 -9.75 1.43 2.94
CA SER A 34 -8.42 1.20 3.51
C SER A 34 -7.40 2.12 2.82
N ILE A 35 -6.61 2.82 3.64
CA ILE A 35 -5.56 3.73 3.20
C ILE A 35 -4.23 3.20 3.74
N VAL A 36 -3.25 2.98 2.85
CA VAL A 36 -1.90 2.54 3.24
C VAL A 36 -0.93 3.70 3.01
N PRO A 37 -0.39 4.30 4.09
CA PRO A 37 0.69 5.27 3.99
C PRO A 37 2.00 4.58 3.58
N ILE A 38 2.68 5.10 2.56
CA ILE A 38 4.01 4.63 2.15
C ILE A 38 4.96 5.78 1.85
N SER A 39 6.26 5.53 1.95
CA SER A 39 7.31 6.38 1.40
C SER A 39 8.10 5.59 0.36
N ALA A 40 7.68 5.67 -0.90
CA ALA A 40 8.37 4.99 -1.99
C ALA A 40 9.83 5.47 -2.18
N ALA A 41 10.14 6.72 -1.77
CA ALA A 41 11.49 7.27 -1.85
C ALA A 41 12.45 6.63 -0.83
N ASN A 42 11.95 6.32 0.37
CA ASN A 42 12.74 5.70 1.44
C ASN A 42 12.62 4.16 1.44
N GLY A 43 11.77 3.60 0.57
CA GLY A 43 11.42 2.18 0.58
C GLY A 43 10.53 1.76 1.74
N GLU A 44 10.05 2.69 2.56
CA GLU A 44 9.23 2.42 3.74
C GLU A 44 7.75 2.19 3.37
N GLY A 45 7.13 1.18 3.98
CA GLY A 45 5.72 0.84 3.75
C GLY A 45 5.44 0.02 2.48
N ILE A 46 6.47 -0.30 1.68
CA ILE A 46 6.33 -1.18 0.50
C ILE A 46 5.93 -2.61 0.92
N ASP A 47 6.49 -3.15 1.99
CA ASP A 47 6.11 -4.49 2.49
C ASP A 47 4.68 -4.50 3.02
N THR A 48 4.28 -3.49 3.80
CA THR A 48 2.90 -3.33 4.26
C THR A 48 1.92 -3.20 3.08
N LEU A 49 2.31 -2.51 2.00
CA LEU A 49 1.51 -2.44 0.79
C LEU A 49 1.37 -3.81 0.11
N LYS A 50 2.46 -4.58 0.03
CA LYS A 50 2.43 -5.95 -0.53
C LYS A 50 1.53 -6.85 0.29
N GLU A 51 1.62 -6.80 1.61
CA GLU A 51 0.75 -7.58 2.53
C GLU A 51 -0.71 -7.17 2.35
N ALA A 52 -1.03 -5.88 2.41
CA ALA A 52 -2.40 -5.39 2.23
C ALA A 52 -2.99 -5.74 0.85
N LEU A 53 -2.16 -5.74 -0.19
CA LEU A 53 -2.56 -6.17 -1.53
C LEU A 53 -2.74 -7.69 -1.61
N ALA A 54 -1.83 -8.47 -1.02
CA ALA A 54 -1.90 -9.91 -0.96
C ALA A 54 -3.15 -10.39 -0.20
N GLU A 55 -3.48 -9.79 0.95
CA GLU A 55 -4.70 -10.10 1.70
C GLU A 55 -5.96 -9.80 0.86
N ARG A 56 -6.00 -8.67 0.15
CA ARG A 56 -7.14 -8.30 -0.69
C ARG A 56 -7.26 -9.10 -1.99
N MET A 57 -6.14 -9.60 -2.52
CA MET A 57 -6.12 -10.45 -3.71
C MET A 57 -6.37 -11.94 -3.37
N MET A 58 -5.83 -12.43 -2.26
CA MET A 58 -6.02 -13.83 -1.81
C MET A 58 -7.43 -14.09 -1.29
N GLY A 59 -8.21 -13.04 -0.99
CA GLY A 59 -9.65 -13.13 -0.80
C GLY A 59 -10.44 -13.69 -1.99
N ASP A 60 -9.82 -13.85 -3.18
CA ASP A 60 -10.49 -14.40 -4.38
C ASP A 60 -9.78 -15.62 -5.04
N LYS A 61 -8.56 -16.02 -4.63
CA LYS A 61 -8.00 -17.37 -4.84
C LYS A 61 -6.59 -17.50 -4.24
N ALA A 62 -6.32 -18.71 -3.76
CA ALA A 62 -5.07 -19.19 -3.19
C ALA A 62 -3.78 -18.83 -3.96
N VAL A 63 -2.72 -18.55 -3.19
CA VAL A 63 -1.28 -18.86 -3.39
C VAL A 63 -0.65 -18.52 -4.76
N SER A 64 0.33 -17.60 -4.77
CA SER A 64 1.70 -17.95 -5.23
C SER A 64 2.75 -16.85 -4.99
N SER A 65 3.75 -17.25 -4.21
CA SER A 65 5.16 -16.82 -4.14
C SER A 65 5.60 -15.49 -3.52
N PRO A 66 6.67 -15.53 -2.68
CA PRO A 66 7.26 -14.38 -2.03
C PRO A 66 8.08 -13.57 -3.04
N ILE A 67 7.75 -12.28 -3.19
CA ILE A 67 8.62 -11.34 -3.89
C ILE A 67 9.83 -11.12 -2.97
N LYS A 68 10.90 -11.92 -3.12
CA LYS A 68 12.21 -11.62 -2.52
C LYS A 68 12.61 -10.21 -2.96
N GLY A 69 12.72 -9.30 -2.02
CA GLY A 69 13.42 -8.03 -2.21
C GLY A 69 14.84 -8.34 -2.66
N GLY A 70 15.11 -8.09 -3.93
CA GLY A 70 16.47 -8.08 -4.46
C GLY A 70 17.18 -6.88 -3.85
N GLN A 71 17.96 -7.14 -2.80
CA GLN A 71 19.05 -6.29 -2.38
C GLN A 71 19.97 -6.14 -3.59
N ALA A 72 20.08 -4.93 -4.14
CA ALA A 72 21.12 -4.62 -5.11
C ALA A 72 22.45 -4.54 -4.34
N PRO A 73 23.42 -5.44 -4.54
CA PRO A 73 24.77 -5.19 -4.08
C PRO A 73 25.39 -4.11 -4.97
N ASN A 74 25.94 -3.08 -4.34
CA ASN A 74 26.80 -2.10 -4.98
C ASN A 74 27.99 -2.81 -5.65
N LEU A 75 28.16 -2.64 -6.97
CA LEU A 75 29.44 -2.68 -7.67
C LEU A 75 29.36 -1.82 -8.93
#